data_AF-A0A2D5EQH1-F1
#
_entry.id   AF-A0A2D5EQH1-F1
#
_cell.length_a   1.000
_cell.length_b   1.000
_cell.length_c   1.000
_cell.angle_alpha   90.00
_cell.angle_beta   90.00
_cell.angle_gamma   90.00
#
_symmetry.space_group_name_H-M   'P 1'
#
loop_
_entity.id
_entity.type
_entity.pdbx_description
1 polymer ?
#
loop_
_entity_poly.entity_id
_entity_poly.type
_entity_poly.pdbx_seq_one_letter_code
_entity_poly.pdbx_strand_id
1 'polypeptide(L)'
;MRDCLRRGALLVALLLFPLLAAPSPAEAREHRVRSGQSLSRIARRYRVRVHDLAAANGLRVTSELREGQVLRIPERGTHYVRAGESLSLIAQRRNVSVEALRRVNRLRRGATLQLGQRLLLPGHDALEERERAESRWGRPRRPGVVTLYRPALRERARMRLVDRSQRPRRAARRRLARLMRHRRTGRAHRPHPRLLRMLTQISDHFGGRTIHLMSGFRPAGGYTRESSRHTSGHAIDLRVQGVPNRVLRDYLRRAFDRVGVGYYPNSTFVHLDVRRESAYWVDVSGRGEAPRYVRDRAARERIDAGEADAPEESAEAESADAERAEAEDADGAETAEAADETADAPTAANDDDAAHEHAAARREADPAG
;
A
#
# COMPACT_ATOMS: atom_id res chain seq x y z
N MET A 1 -43.19 28.06 -75.15
CA MET A 1 -42.64 29.03 -74.18
C MET A 1 -41.51 28.32 -73.46
N ARG A 2 -40.30 28.40 -74.00
CA ARG A 2 -39.29 29.43 -73.73
C ARG A 2 -38.63 29.25 -72.37
N ASP A 3 -37.30 29.11 -72.46
CA ASP A 3 -36.28 29.49 -71.47
C ASP A 3 -35.99 28.54 -70.31
N CYS A 4 -34.76 28.34 -69.86
CA CYS A 4 -33.38 28.54 -70.34
C CYS A 4 -32.48 28.12 -69.15
N LEU A 5 -31.17 27.97 -69.40
CA LEU A 5 -30.04 27.99 -68.44
C LEU A 5 -29.64 26.66 -67.77
N ARG A 6 -28.57 26.01 -68.29
CA ARG A 6 -27.12 26.14 -67.94
C ARG A 6 -26.75 25.27 -66.72
N ARG A 7 -26.08 24.14 -66.96
CA ARG A 7 -24.60 23.94 -66.88
C ARG A 7 -24.01 24.26 -65.51
N GLY A 8 -23.54 23.21 -64.83
CA GLY A 8 -22.66 23.32 -63.66
C GLY A 8 -22.29 21.94 -63.13
N ALA A 9 -21.22 21.35 -63.67
CA ALA A 9 -20.54 20.24 -63.02
C ALA A 9 -19.91 20.75 -61.71
N LEU A 10 -20.15 20.07 -60.59
CA LEU A 10 -19.34 20.24 -59.39
C LEU A 10 -18.95 18.86 -58.86
N LEU A 11 -17.66 18.55 -58.99
CA LEU A 11 -17.00 17.48 -58.25
C LEU A 11 -17.29 17.65 -56.75
N VAL A 12 -18.04 16.73 -56.16
CA VAL A 12 -18.06 16.58 -54.70
C VAL A 12 -16.86 15.72 -54.34
N ALA A 13 -15.76 16.40 -54.01
CA ALA A 13 -14.62 15.77 -53.36
C ALA A 13 -15.09 15.21 -52.01
N LEU A 14 -15.19 13.88 -51.92
CA LEU A 14 -15.50 13.15 -50.71
C LEU A 14 -14.27 13.23 -49.78
N LEU A 15 -14.14 14.34 -49.06
CA LEU A 15 -13.18 14.48 -47.98
C LEU A 15 -13.57 13.53 -46.86
N LEU A 16 -12.99 12.34 -46.89
CA LEU A 16 -13.00 11.36 -45.81
C LEU A 16 -12.21 11.95 -44.63
N PHE A 17 -12.83 12.84 -43.86
CA PHE A 17 -12.29 13.26 -42.57
C PHE A 17 -12.26 12.01 -41.68
N PRO A 18 -11.10 11.54 -41.20
CA PRO A 18 -11.11 10.52 -40.18
C PRO A 18 -11.78 11.15 -38.97
N LEU A 19 -12.96 10.64 -38.62
CA LEU A 19 -13.60 10.93 -37.35
C LEU A 19 -12.62 10.43 -36.28
N LEU A 20 -11.75 11.32 -35.79
CA LEU A 20 -11.00 11.08 -34.57
C LEU A 20 -12.06 10.85 -33.51
N ALA A 21 -12.31 9.58 -33.19
CA ALA A 21 -13.07 9.20 -32.02
C ALA A 21 -12.35 9.83 -30.82
N ALA A 22 -12.90 10.95 -30.34
CA ALA A 22 -12.46 11.54 -29.10
C ALA A 22 -12.54 10.45 -28.02
N PRO A 23 -11.53 10.30 -27.14
CA PRO A 23 -11.62 9.33 -26.07
C PRO A 23 -12.86 9.66 -25.24
N SER A 24 -13.82 8.73 -25.22
CA SER A 24 -15.03 8.87 -24.42
C SER A 24 -14.64 9.09 -22.95
N PRO A 25 -15.10 10.17 -22.29
CA PRO A 25 -14.93 10.28 -20.86
C PRO A 25 -15.72 9.13 -20.23
N ALA A 26 -15.06 8.30 -19.43
CA ALA A 26 -15.71 7.29 -18.61
C ALA A 26 -16.99 7.88 -17.99
N GLU A 27 -18.14 7.27 -18.29
CA GLU A 27 -19.44 7.87 -18.01
C GLU A 27 -19.60 8.18 -16.52
N ALA A 28 -19.82 9.47 -16.21
CA ALA A 28 -20.16 9.90 -14.87
C ALA A 28 -21.48 9.24 -14.46
N ARG A 29 -21.44 8.39 -13.42
CA ARG A 29 -22.64 7.72 -12.91
C ARG A 29 -23.65 8.78 -12.42
N GLU A 30 -24.88 8.75 -12.91
CA GLU A 30 -25.90 9.71 -12.47
C GLU A 30 -26.73 9.19 -11.28
N HIS A 31 -27.28 10.11 -10.48
CA HIS A 31 -28.20 9.82 -9.39
C HIS A 31 -29.38 10.79 -9.41
N ARG A 32 -30.59 10.26 -9.59
CA ARG A 32 -31.82 11.02 -9.42
C ARG A 32 -32.20 11.11 -7.94
N VAL A 33 -32.26 12.32 -7.43
CA VAL A 33 -32.65 12.66 -6.05
C VAL A 33 -34.07 12.22 -5.78
N ARG A 34 -34.28 11.51 -4.68
CA ARG A 34 -35.58 11.10 -4.13
C ARG A 34 -35.97 12.00 -2.97
N SER A 35 -37.27 12.04 -2.65
CA SER A 35 -37.80 12.78 -1.50
C SER A 35 -36.96 12.58 -0.22
N GLY A 36 -36.66 13.70 0.45
CA GLY A 36 -35.92 13.73 1.72
C GLY A 36 -34.41 13.46 1.62
N GLN A 37 -33.82 13.29 0.43
CA GLN A 37 -32.37 13.09 0.30
C GLN A 37 -31.55 14.39 0.39
N SER A 38 -30.36 14.29 0.99
CA SER A 38 -29.38 15.38 1.05
C SER A 38 -28.07 14.98 0.36
N LEU A 39 -27.26 15.98 -0.03
CA LEU A 39 -25.93 15.77 -0.61
C LEU A 39 -25.07 14.85 0.27
N SER A 40 -25.11 15.03 1.60
CA SER A 40 -24.35 14.19 2.55
C SER A 40 -24.79 12.73 2.53
N ARG A 41 -26.10 12.46 2.46
CA ARG A 41 -26.64 11.08 2.43
C ARG A 41 -26.30 10.39 1.10
N ILE A 42 -26.40 11.13 -0.01
CA ILE A 42 -26.04 10.65 -1.35
C ILE A 42 -24.54 10.40 -1.43
N ALA A 43 -23.71 11.36 -1.02
CA ALA A 43 -22.25 11.22 -1.01
C ALA A 43 -21.81 9.99 -0.21
N ARG A 44 -22.41 9.75 0.96
CA ARG A 44 -22.16 8.55 1.76
C ARG A 44 -22.56 7.27 1.04
N ARG A 45 -23.74 7.22 0.41
CA ARG A 45 -24.21 6.06 -0.38
C ARG A 45 -23.21 5.69 -1.47
N TYR A 46 -22.75 6.68 -2.23
CA TYR A 46 -21.79 6.49 -3.30
C TYR A 46 -20.33 6.49 -2.79
N ARG A 47 -20.13 6.55 -1.48
CA ARG A 47 -18.87 6.75 -0.74
C ARG A 47 -17.89 7.70 -1.46
N VAL A 48 -18.39 8.86 -1.87
CA VAL A 48 -17.64 10.02 -2.36
C VAL A 48 -17.65 11.12 -1.30
N ARG A 49 -16.78 12.13 -1.40
CA ARG A 49 -16.85 13.27 -0.47
C ARG A 49 -17.97 14.20 -0.89
N VAL A 50 -18.70 14.72 0.10
CA VAL A 50 -19.82 15.66 -0.13
C VAL A 50 -19.37 16.91 -0.88
N HIS A 51 -18.16 17.42 -0.62
CA HIS A 51 -17.61 18.57 -1.33
C HIS A 51 -17.32 18.28 -2.81
N ASP A 52 -16.80 17.08 -3.12
CA ASP A 52 -16.50 16.68 -4.50
C ASP A 52 -17.82 16.44 -5.27
N LEU A 53 -18.85 15.88 -4.61
CA LEU A 53 -20.19 15.74 -5.16
C LEU A 53 -20.84 17.11 -5.43
N ALA A 54 -20.77 18.05 -4.48
CA ALA A 54 -21.32 19.38 -4.66
C ALA A 54 -20.62 20.13 -5.81
N ALA A 55 -19.29 20.14 -5.81
CA ALA A 55 -18.49 20.80 -6.84
C ALA A 55 -18.71 20.22 -8.25
N ALA A 56 -18.82 18.90 -8.38
CA ALA A 56 -19.11 18.24 -9.66
C ALA A 56 -20.48 18.62 -10.26
N ASN A 57 -21.39 19.13 -9.42
CA ASN A 57 -22.74 19.54 -9.80
C ASN A 57 -22.95 21.06 -9.74
N GLY A 58 -21.88 21.85 -9.52
CA GLY A 58 -21.99 23.31 -9.38
C GLY A 58 -22.80 23.76 -8.16
N LEU A 59 -22.91 22.91 -7.14
CA LEU A 59 -23.69 23.15 -5.93
C LEU A 59 -22.79 23.57 -4.77
N ARG A 60 -23.37 24.24 -3.77
CA ARG A 60 -22.77 24.40 -2.45
C ARG A 60 -23.07 23.15 -1.63
N VAL A 61 -22.22 22.81 -0.66
CA VAL A 61 -22.50 21.66 0.23
C VAL A 61 -23.75 21.85 1.09
N THR A 62 -24.19 23.10 1.26
CA THR A 62 -25.41 23.52 1.93
C THR A 62 -26.61 23.65 1.00
N SER A 63 -26.45 23.40 -0.31
CA SER A 63 -27.55 23.48 -1.26
C SER A 63 -28.61 22.43 -0.94
N GLU A 64 -29.86 22.86 -0.90
CA GLU A 64 -31.01 21.96 -0.84
C GLU A 64 -31.20 21.25 -2.17
N LEU A 65 -31.57 19.98 -2.13
CA LEU A 65 -31.80 19.17 -3.32
C LEU A 65 -33.29 19.09 -3.61
N ARG A 66 -33.65 19.28 -4.88
CA ARG A 66 -35.02 19.12 -5.33
C ARG A 66 -35.28 17.66 -5.70
N GLU A 67 -36.46 17.15 -5.37
CA GLU A 67 -36.87 15.84 -5.84
C GLU A 67 -36.85 15.77 -7.37
N GLY A 68 -36.34 14.66 -7.91
CA GLY A 68 -36.16 14.48 -9.35
C GLY A 68 -34.93 15.16 -9.94
N GLN A 69 -34.20 15.98 -9.18
CA GLN A 69 -32.92 16.54 -9.61
C GLN A 69 -31.92 15.42 -9.92
N VAL A 70 -31.22 15.52 -11.04
CA VAL A 70 -30.17 14.56 -11.42
C VAL A 70 -28.82 15.12 -11.01
N LEU A 71 -28.10 14.36 -10.20
CA LEU A 71 -26.73 14.66 -9.79
C LEU A 71 -25.75 13.75 -10.52
N ARG A 72 -24.72 14.34 -11.11
CA ARG A 72 -23.53 13.64 -11.59
C ARG A 72 -22.73 13.18 -10.37
N ILE A 73 -22.61 11.87 -10.18
CA ILE A 73 -21.81 11.31 -9.10
C ILE A 73 -20.35 11.29 -9.55
N PRO A 74 -19.45 11.98 -8.82
CA PRO A 74 -18.04 12.00 -9.19
C PRO A 74 -17.43 10.61 -9.05
N GLU A 75 -16.47 10.30 -9.91
CA GLU A 75 -15.64 9.12 -9.77
C GLU A 75 -14.87 9.16 -8.43
N ARG A 76 -14.73 8.00 -7.80
CA ARG A 76 -13.88 7.86 -6.62
C ARG A 76 -12.43 8.24 -6.97
N GLY A 77 -11.73 8.87 -6.04
CA GLY A 77 -10.34 9.25 -6.28
C GLY A 77 -10.16 10.48 -7.18
N THR A 78 -11.25 11.14 -7.56
CA THR A 78 -11.20 12.44 -8.21
C THR A 78 -11.45 13.56 -7.21
N HIS A 79 -10.90 14.73 -7.50
CA HIS A 79 -11.18 15.97 -6.80
C HIS A 79 -11.60 17.02 -7.81
N TYR A 80 -12.68 17.72 -7.50
CA TYR A 80 -13.17 18.84 -8.32
C TYR A 80 -12.71 20.13 -7.66
N VAL A 81 -11.92 20.91 -8.40
CA VAL A 81 -11.33 22.17 -7.91
C VAL A 81 -12.43 23.14 -7.47
N ARG A 82 -12.30 23.69 -6.26
CA ARG A 82 -13.22 24.70 -5.74
C ARG A 82 -12.64 26.10 -5.89
N ALA A 83 -13.50 27.10 -5.69
CA ALA A 83 -13.10 28.50 -5.73
C ALA A 83 -11.98 28.77 -4.71
N GLY A 84 -10.91 29.42 -5.16
CA GLY A 84 -9.74 29.74 -4.33
C GLY A 84 -8.79 28.57 -4.06
N GLU A 85 -9.00 27.39 -4.65
CA GLU A 85 -8.06 26.27 -4.47
C GLU A 85 -6.89 26.34 -5.45
N SER A 86 -5.68 26.18 -4.92
CA SER A 86 -4.46 25.98 -5.69
C SER A 86 -4.06 24.50 -5.72
N LEU A 87 -3.22 24.10 -6.69
CA LEU A 87 -2.70 22.73 -6.77
C LEU A 87 -1.96 22.32 -5.48
N SER A 88 -1.25 23.27 -4.85
CA SER A 88 -0.56 23.08 -3.57
C SER A 88 -1.54 22.82 -2.42
N LEU A 89 -2.60 23.61 -2.32
CA LEU A 89 -3.62 23.45 -1.27
C LEU A 89 -4.38 22.11 -1.42
N ILE A 90 -4.69 21.73 -2.67
CA ILE A 90 -5.34 20.45 -2.96
C ILE A 90 -4.42 19.29 -2.61
N ALA A 91 -3.17 19.34 -3.06
CA ALA A 91 -2.17 18.31 -2.78
C ALA A 91 -1.98 18.11 -1.26
N GLN A 92 -1.86 19.20 -0.50
CA GLN A 92 -1.78 19.19 0.96
C GLN A 92 -3.04 18.54 1.59
N ARG A 93 -4.24 19.00 1.23
CA ARG A 93 -5.52 18.48 1.77
C ARG A 93 -5.76 17.02 1.45
N ARG A 94 -5.22 16.56 0.31
CA ARG A 94 -5.35 15.19 -0.18
C ARG A 94 -4.15 14.32 0.22
N ASN A 95 -3.17 14.89 0.94
CA ASN A 95 -1.96 14.21 1.39
C ASN A 95 -1.20 13.52 0.24
N VAL A 96 -1.08 14.22 -0.89
CA VAL A 96 -0.29 13.81 -2.06
C VAL A 96 0.70 14.91 -2.40
N SER A 97 1.79 14.60 -3.10
CA SER A 97 2.68 15.65 -3.61
C SER A 97 2.08 16.39 -4.81
N VAL A 98 2.36 17.70 -4.87
CA VAL A 98 2.01 18.57 -6.02
C VAL A 98 2.51 17.98 -7.33
N GLU A 99 3.75 17.47 -7.34
CA GLU A 99 4.36 16.90 -8.53
C GLU A 99 3.68 15.60 -8.98
N ALA A 100 3.26 14.74 -8.05
CA ALA A 100 2.49 13.54 -8.39
C ALA A 100 1.12 13.91 -8.94
N LEU A 101 0.41 14.84 -8.28
CA LEU A 101 -0.90 15.31 -8.71
C LEU A 101 -0.83 15.95 -10.11
N ARG A 102 0.20 16.77 -10.35
CA ARG A 102 0.49 17.38 -11.64
C ARG A 102 0.73 16.33 -12.72
N ARG A 103 1.58 15.33 -12.44
CA ARG A 103 1.96 14.27 -13.38
C ARG A 103 0.77 13.42 -13.80
N VAL A 104 -0.04 12.96 -12.84
CA VAL A 104 -1.23 12.14 -13.10
C VAL A 104 -2.27 12.91 -13.93
N ASN A 105 -2.38 14.22 -13.71
CA ASN A 105 -3.31 15.10 -14.44
C ASN A 105 -2.70 15.76 -15.69
N ARG A 106 -1.47 15.39 -16.08
CA ARG A 106 -0.75 15.94 -17.24
C ARG A 106 -0.66 17.48 -17.24
N LEU A 107 -0.61 18.10 -16.06
CA LEU A 107 -0.54 19.55 -15.91
C LEU A 107 0.90 20.06 -16.12
N ARG A 108 1.06 21.25 -16.70
CA ARG A 108 2.38 21.92 -16.79
C ARG A 108 2.77 22.51 -15.44
N ARG A 109 4.05 22.80 -15.23
CA ARG A 109 4.48 23.58 -14.06
C ARG A 109 3.87 24.99 -14.15
N GLY A 110 3.31 25.48 -13.04
CA GLY A 110 2.60 26.76 -13.00
C GLY A 110 1.22 26.77 -13.65
N ALA A 111 0.63 25.60 -13.95
CA ALA A 111 -0.73 25.55 -14.52
C ALA A 111 -1.77 26.14 -13.55
N THR A 112 -2.56 27.09 -14.04
CA THR A 112 -3.74 27.62 -13.33
C THR A 112 -4.85 26.58 -13.32
N LEU A 113 -5.48 26.39 -12.16
CA LEU A 113 -6.62 25.49 -12.02
C LEU A 113 -7.93 26.22 -12.29
N GLN A 114 -8.82 25.58 -13.04
CA GLN A 114 -10.15 26.10 -13.32
C GLN A 114 -11.15 25.62 -12.27
N LEU A 115 -12.12 26.47 -11.91
CA LEU A 115 -13.23 26.07 -11.04
C LEU A 115 -13.97 24.88 -11.64
N GLY A 116 -14.23 23.84 -10.84
CA GLY A 116 -14.87 22.61 -11.28
C GLY A 116 -13.96 21.68 -12.10
N GLN A 117 -12.69 22.04 -12.31
CA GLN A 117 -11.73 21.16 -13.00
C GLN A 117 -11.59 19.84 -12.24
N ARG A 118 -11.74 18.73 -12.97
CA ARG A 118 -11.52 17.38 -12.44
C ARG A 118 -10.04 17.08 -12.36
N LEU A 119 -9.58 16.66 -11.19
CA LEU A 119 -8.23 16.18 -10.93
C LEU A 119 -8.26 14.75 -10.42
N LEU A 120 -7.56 13.84 -11.09
CA LEU A 120 -7.29 12.49 -10.64
C LEU A 120 -6.20 12.50 -9.56
N LEU A 121 -6.49 11.94 -8.39
CA LEU A 121 -5.54 11.92 -7.29
C LEU A 121 -4.56 10.74 -7.45
N PRO A 122 -3.24 10.96 -7.35
CA PRO A 122 -2.25 9.88 -7.37
C PRO A 122 -2.51 8.84 -6.30
N GLY A 123 -2.37 7.55 -6.63
CA GLY A 123 -2.61 6.47 -5.68
C GLY A 123 -4.09 6.23 -5.36
N HIS A 124 -5.02 6.93 -6.02
CA HIS A 124 -6.43 6.60 -5.97
C HIS A 124 -6.88 6.02 -7.32
N ASP A 125 -7.52 4.86 -7.35
CA ASP A 125 -8.48 4.38 -6.37
C ASP A 125 -7.91 3.52 -5.21
N ALA A 126 -7.79 4.09 -4.01
CA ALA A 126 -7.33 3.36 -2.82
C ALA A 126 -8.40 2.41 -2.24
N LEU A 127 -9.68 2.61 -2.59
CA LEU A 127 -10.73 1.65 -2.24
C LEU A 127 -10.73 0.51 -3.25
N GLU A 128 -10.73 0.75 -4.55
CA GLU A 128 -10.62 -0.33 -5.55
C GLU A 128 -9.24 -1.00 -5.51
N GLU A 129 -8.13 -0.30 -5.30
CA GLU A 129 -6.82 -0.92 -5.09
C GLU A 129 -6.89 -1.79 -3.84
N ARG A 130 -7.60 -1.35 -2.79
CA ARG A 130 -7.86 -2.17 -1.61
C ARG A 130 -8.81 -3.32 -1.91
N GLU A 131 -9.89 -3.14 -2.66
CA GLU A 131 -10.86 -4.19 -3.00
C GLU A 131 -10.25 -5.21 -3.98
N ARG A 132 -9.46 -4.77 -4.97
CA ARG A 132 -8.62 -5.62 -5.83
C ARG A 132 -7.58 -6.36 -5.02
N ALA A 133 -6.93 -5.68 -4.07
CA ALA A 133 -5.96 -6.32 -3.18
C ALA A 133 -6.65 -7.31 -2.22
N GLU A 134 -7.80 -7.00 -1.66
CA GLU A 134 -8.61 -7.88 -0.82
C GLU A 134 -9.10 -9.09 -1.63
N SER A 135 -9.52 -8.89 -2.88
CA SER A 135 -9.90 -9.97 -3.79
C SER A 135 -8.72 -10.87 -4.15
N ARG A 136 -7.55 -10.30 -4.42
CA ARG A 136 -6.35 -11.04 -4.86
C ARG A 136 -5.55 -11.65 -3.73
N TRP A 137 -5.47 -10.97 -2.59
CA TRP A 137 -4.58 -11.28 -1.48
C TRP A 137 -5.34 -11.60 -0.19
N GLY A 138 -6.63 -11.25 -0.08
CA GLY A 138 -7.41 -11.37 1.15
C GLY A 138 -7.23 -10.15 2.07
N ARG A 139 -8.21 -9.94 2.96
CA ARG A 139 -8.10 -8.94 4.02
C ARG A 139 -7.07 -9.37 5.07
N PRO A 140 -6.20 -8.46 5.56
CA PRO A 140 -5.33 -8.77 6.68
C PRO A 140 -6.17 -9.10 7.92
N ARG A 141 -5.90 -10.23 8.58
CA ARG A 141 -6.61 -10.66 9.79
C ARG A 141 -6.51 -9.63 10.93
N ARG A 142 -5.38 -8.92 11.02
CA ARG A 142 -5.13 -7.87 12.02
C ARG A 142 -4.49 -6.64 11.33
N PRO A 143 -5.30 -5.71 10.79
CA PRO A 143 -4.77 -4.51 10.14
C PRO A 143 -3.81 -3.72 11.03
N GLY A 144 -2.71 -3.26 10.43
CA GLY A 144 -1.65 -2.52 11.09
C GLY A 144 -0.67 -3.37 11.92
N VAL A 145 -0.86 -4.71 11.98
CA VAL A 145 0.11 -5.64 12.58
C VAL A 145 0.98 -6.22 11.47
N VAL A 146 2.29 -6.01 11.56
CA VAL A 146 3.25 -6.45 10.55
C VAL A 146 4.02 -7.67 11.07
N THR A 147 4.04 -8.75 10.27
CA THR A 147 4.93 -9.89 10.48
C THR A 147 6.17 -9.72 9.59
N LEU A 148 7.33 -9.63 10.22
CA LEU A 148 8.65 -9.51 9.59
C LEU A 148 9.46 -10.77 9.86
N TYR A 149 10.16 -11.27 8.84
CA TYR A 149 11.12 -12.37 8.97
C TYR A 149 12.45 -11.97 8.35
N ARG A 150 13.55 -12.17 9.08
CA ARG A 150 14.93 -11.92 8.62
C ARG A 150 15.63 -13.26 8.38
N PRO A 151 15.62 -13.83 7.16
CA PRO A 151 16.16 -15.17 6.91
C PRO A 151 17.64 -15.31 7.27
N ALA A 152 18.43 -14.28 6.97
CA ALA A 152 19.87 -14.28 7.24
C ALA A 152 20.22 -14.44 8.73
N LEU A 153 19.30 -14.09 9.64
CA LEU A 153 19.46 -14.22 11.09
C LEU A 153 18.45 -15.21 11.70
N ARG A 154 17.59 -15.82 10.87
CA ARG A 154 16.44 -16.65 11.28
C ARG A 154 15.52 -16.00 12.32
N GLU A 155 15.48 -14.67 12.39
CA GLU A 155 14.67 -13.93 13.36
C GLU A 155 13.30 -13.57 12.81
N ARG A 156 12.29 -13.59 13.68
CA ARG A 156 10.92 -13.18 13.37
C ARG A 156 10.43 -12.15 14.37
N ALA A 157 9.65 -11.19 13.90
CA ALA A 157 8.87 -10.32 14.77
C ALA A 157 7.48 -10.11 14.19
N ARG A 158 6.50 -10.08 15.09
CA ARG A 158 5.14 -9.65 14.78
C ARG A 158 4.80 -8.51 15.71
N MET A 159 4.51 -7.34 15.16
CA MET A 159 4.31 -6.13 15.96
C MET A 159 3.50 -5.09 15.20
N ARG A 160 2.82 -4.23 15.96
CA ARG A 160 2.23 -3.01 15.43
C ARG A 160 3.32 -1.96 15.32
N LEU A 161 3.64 -1.51 14.09
CA LEU A 161 4.74 -0.55 13.87
C LEU A 161 4.33 0.89 14.17
N VAL A 162 3.05 1.21 13.97
CA VAL A 162 2.47 2.55 14.17
C VAL A 162 1.18 2.47 14.98
N ASP A 163 0.87 3.51 15.75
CA ASP A 163 -0.39 3.61 16.48
C ASP A 163 -1.59 3.89 15.55
N ARG A 164 -2.78 4.06 16.15
CA ARG A 164 -4.02 4.38 15.41
C ARG A 164 -3.94 5.71 14.67
N SER A 165 -3.07 6.62 15.11
CA SER A 165 -2.81 7.94 14.52
C SER A 165 -1.64 7.93 13.52
N GLN A 166 -1.15 6.74 13.12
CA GLN A 166 -0.02 6.55 12.21
C GLN A 166 1.34 7.06 12.75
N ARG A 167 1.46 7.32 14.05
CA ARG A 167 2.74 7.68 14.69
C ARG A 167 3.54 6.41 14.99
N PRO A 168 4.86 6.36 14.68
CA PRO A 168 5.66 5.17 14.96
C PRO A 168 5.80 4.89 16.46
N ARG A 169 5.56 3.63 16.86
CA ARG A 169 5.73 3.19 18.25
C ARG A 169 7.21 3.07 18.58
N ARG A 170 7.69 3.70 19.67
CA ARG A 170 9.12 3.70 20.08
C ARG A 170 9.68 2.28 20.23
N ALA A 171 8.96 1.41 20.95
CA ALA A 171 9.35 0.02 21.14
C ALA A 171 9.43 -0.77 19.82
N ALA A 172 8.45 -0.59 18.93
CA ALA A 172 8.45 -1.24 17.61
C ALA A 172 9.61 -0.75 16.73
N ARG A 173 9.93 0.55 16.78
CA ARG A 173 11.07 1.13 16.06
C ARG A 173 12.42 0.58 16.55
N ARG A 174 12.59 0.39 17.86
CA ARG A 174 13.78 -0.29 18.43
C ARG A 174 13.88 -1.75 17.99
N ARG A 175 12.76 -2.48 18.04
CA ARG A 175 12.71 -3.90 17.60
C ARG A 175 12.98 -4.04 16.10
N LEU A 176 12.47 -3.13 15.27
CA LEU A 176 12.76 -3.08 13.84
C LEU A 176 14.23 -2.76 13.57
N ALA A 177 14.84 -1.83 14.34
CA ALA A 177 16.28 -1.55 14.24
C ALA A 177 17.12 -2.82 14.46
N ARG A 178 16.75 -3.65 15.44
CA ARG A 178 17.39 -4.94 15.71
C ARG A 178 17.27 -5.88 14.51
N LEU A 179 16.09 -6.05 13.91
CA LEU A 179 15.91 -6.87 12.70
C LEU A 179 16.67 -6.33 11.48
N MET A 180 16.82 -5.01 11.37
CA MET A 180 17.52 -4.33 10.29
C MET A 180 19.04 -4.31 10.46
N ARG A 181 19.58 -4.73 11.61
CA ARG A 181 21.01 -4.64 11.90
C ARG A 181 21.89 -5.35 10.89
N HIS A 182 23.14 -4.92 10.81
CA HIS A 182 24.15 -5.55 10.00
C HIS A 182 24.46 -6.95 10.53
N ARG A 183 24.35 -7.97 9.67
CA ARG A 183 24.36 -9.39 10.10
C ARG A 183 25.64 -9.83 10.81
N ARG A 184 26.80 -9.29 10.41
CA ARG A 184 28.11 -9.72 10.94
C ARG A 184 28.54 -8.93 12.16
N THR A 185 28.26 -7.64 12.17
CA THR A 185 28.78 -6.72 13.21
C THR A 185 27.74 -6.37 14.27
N GLY A 186 26.47 -6.73 14.06
CA GLY A 186 25.37 -6.35 14.95
C GLY A 186 25.02 -4.86 14.96
N ARG A 187 25.83 -3.99 14.33
CA ARG A 187 25.58 -2.55 14.25
C ARG A 187 24.22 -2.27 13.63
N ALA A 188 23.47 -1.36 14.23
CA ALA A 188 22.13 -0.99 13.81
C ALA A 188 21.99 0.52 13.78
N HIS A 189 21.06 1.00 12.96
CA HIS A 189 20.61 2.39 12.96
C HIS A 189 19.11 2.43 13.22
N ARG A 190 18.62 3.48 13.87
CA ARG A 190 17.16 3.66 14.05
C ARG A 190 16.52 3.84 12.66
N PRO A 191 15.53 3.01 12.28
CA PRO A 191 14.87 3.14 11.00
C PRO A 191 14.12 4.45 10.88
N HIS A 192 14.05 5.02 9.68
CA HIS A 192 13.31 6.27 9.47
C HIS A 192 11.80 6.11 9.79
N PRO A 193 11.14 7.05 10.51
CA PRO A 193 9.71 7.01 10.86
C PRO A 193 8.77 6.64 9.71
N ARG A 194 9.02 7.20 8.53
CA ARG A 194 8.20 6.94 7.33
C ARG A 194 8.33 5.50 6.84
N LEU A 195 9.47 4.87 7.04
CA LEU A 195 9.69 3.47 6.67
C LEU A 195 8.74 2.54 7.44
N LEU A 196 8.47 2.83 8.72
CA LEU A 196 7.52 2.07 9.53
C LEU A 196 6.08 2.19 9.00
N ARG A 197 5.68 3.40 8.59
CA ARG A 197 4.37 3.63 7.95
C ARG A 197 4.25 2.85 6.64
N MET A 198 5.27 2.91 5.79
CA MET A 198 5.27 2.19 4.51
C MET A 198 5.20 0.67 4.71
N LEU A 199 5.98 0.10 5.63
CA LEU A 199 5.92 -1.33 5.93
C LEU A 199 4.55 -1.78 6.44
N THR A 200 3.87 -0.92 7.21
CA THR A 200 2.50 -1.16 7.66
C THR A 200 1.55 -1.24 6.46
N GLN A 201 1.60 -0.23 5.57
CA GLN A 201 0.74 -0.18 4.39
C GLN A 201 1.02 -1.33 3.40
N ILE A 202 2.28 -1.70 3.22
CA ILE A 202 2.68 -2.88 2.42
C ILE A 202 2.07 -4.15 3.00
N SER A 203 2.21 -4.35 4.32
CA SER A 203 1.66 -5.54 4.98
C SER A 203 0.15 -5.62 4.80
N ASP A 204 -0.56 -4.53 5.08
CA ASP A 204 -2.02 -4.48 4.97
C ASP A 204 -2.51 -4.69 3.53
N HIS A 205 -1.85 -4.07 2.54
CA HIS A 205 -2.20 -4.24 1.13
C HIS A 205 -2.04 -5.69 0.66
N PHE A 206 -1.00 -6.39 1.10
CA PHE A 206 -0.79 -7.80 0.74
C PHE A 206 -1.43 -8.78 1.74
N GLY A 207 -2.52 -8.39 2.39
CA GLY A 207 -3.33 -9.28 3.23
C GLY A 207 -2.63 -9.74 4.52
N GLY A 208 -1.67 -8.97 5.03
CA GLY A 208 -0.91 -9.29 6.24
C GLY A 208 0.17 -10.35 6.04
N ARG A 209 0.55 -10.64 4.78
CA ARG A 209 1.63 -11.58 4.43
C ARG A 209 2.95 -11.18 5.08
N THR A 210 3.78 -12.19 5.38
CA THR A 210 5.10 -11.98 5.96
C THR A 210 5.98 -11.15 5.02
N ILE A 211 6.52 -10.06 5.54
CA ILE A 211 7.57 -9.29 4.87
C ILE A 211 8.91 -9.93 5.21
N HIS A 212 9.57 -10.44 4.20
CA HIS A 212 10.90 -11.00 4.29
C HIS A 212 11.92 -9.86 4.12
N LEU A 213 12.62 -9.53 5.20
CA LEU A 213 13.67 -8.51 5.24
C LEU A 213 14.99 -9.14 4.78
N MET A 214 15.49 -8.78 3.60
CA MET A 214 16.77 -9.30 3.09
C MET A 214 17.94 -8.48 3.64
N SER A 215 17.80 -7.16 3.59
CA SER A 215 18.81 -6.21 4.05
C SER A 215 18.17 -4.98 4.69
N GLY A 216 18.90 -4.39 5.64
CA GLY A 216 18.51 -3.18 6.38
C GLY A 216 19.71 -2.26 6.50
N PHE A 217 20.10 -1.87 7.71
CA PHE A 217 21.31 -1.06 7.90
C PHE A 217 22.57 -1.78 7.40
N ARG A 218 23.43 -1.02 6.72
CA ARG A 218 24.76 -1.44 6.26
C ARG A 218 25.76 -0.32 6.56
N PRO A 219 26.91 -0.59 7.20
CA PRO A 219 27.96 0.40 7.31
C PRO A 219 28.48 0.79 5.91
N ALA A 220 28.99 2.01 5.77
CA ALA A 220 29.70 2.40 4.56
C ALA A 220 30.94 1.50 4.36
N GLY A 221 31.24 1.19 3.10
CA GLY A 221 32.37 0.34 2.73
C GLY A 221 31.98 -0.91 1.93
N GLY A 222 32.96 -1.48 1.24
CA GLY A 222 32.75 -2.60 0.29
C GLY A 222 31.81 -2.19 -0.85
N TYR A 223 30.75 -2.97 -1.07
CA TYR A 223 29.73 -2.69 -2.09
C TYR A 223 28.71 -1.60 -1.69
N THR A 224 28.83 -1.03 -0.49
CA THR A 224 27.91 0.01 0.01
C THR A 224 28.57 1.37 -0.07
N ARG A 225 28.11 2.20 -1.01
CA ARG A 225 28.50 3.61 -1.08
C ARG A 225 28.07 4.35 0.18
N GLU A 226 28.84 5.34 0.61
CA GLU A 226 28.52 6.19 1.75
C GLU A 226 27.16 6.88 1.61
N SER A 227 26.84 7.34 0.40
CA SER A 227 25.55 7.94 0.03
C SER A 227 24.36 6.96 0.00
N SER A 228 24.59 5.67 0.25
CA SER A 228 23.52 4.69 0.31
C SER A 228 22.60 4.94 1.48
N ARG A 229 21.29 4.98 1.25
CA ARG A 229 20.27 5.12 2.31
C ARG A 229 20.23 3.95 3.30
N HIS A 230 20.99 2.88 3.05
CA HIS A 230 21.23 1.83 4.03
C HIS A 230 22.18 2.26 5.16
N THR A 231 23.08 3.23 4.94
CA THR A 231 24.01 3.74 5.96
C THR A 231 23.31 4.58 7.02
N SER A 232 22.14 5.15 6.71
CA SER A 232 21.36 6.00 7.61
C SER A 232 20.07 5.35 8.11
N GLY A 233 19.83 4.07 7.83
CA GLY A 233 18.60 3.37 8.23
C GLY A 233 17.32 3.82 7.49
N HIS A 234 17.47 4.46 6.34
CA HIS A 234 16.34 4.93 5.50
C HIS A 234 15.90 3.89 4.46
N ALA A 235 16.71 2.87 4.22
CA ALA A 235 16.48 1.86 3.19
C ALA A 235 16.29 0.44 3.75
N ILE A 236 15.57 -0.36 2.99
CA ILE A 236 15.31 -1.78 3.25
C ILE A 236 15.22 -2.53 1.92
N ASP A 237 15.82 -3.71 1.89
CA ASP A 237 15.66 -4.66 0.78
C ASP A 237 14.67 -5.73 1.25
N LEU A 238 13.53 -5.85 0.57
CA LEU A 238 12.43 -6.69 1.02
C LEU A 238 11.78 -7.51 -0.10
N ARG A 239 11.09 -8.58 0.30
CA ARG A 239 10.09 -9.26 -0.53
C ARG A 239 8.87 -9.60 0.33
N VAL A 240 7.73 -9.84 -0.28
CA VAL A 240 6.51 -10.25 0.44
C VAL A 240 6.20 -11.70 0.09
N GLN A 241 5.96 -12.53 1.11
CA GLN A 241 5.72 -13.96 0.94
C GLN A 241 4.58 -14.22 -0.04
N GLY A 242 4.83 -14.98 -1.11
CA GLY A 242 3.80 -15.31 -2.11
C GLY A 242 3.42 -14.15 -3.06
N VAL A 243 4.14 -13.02 -3.03
CA VAL A 243 3.93 -11.89 -3.94
C VAL A 243 5.12 -11.77 -4.89
N PRO A 244 4.91 -11.80 -6.22
CA PRO A 244 5.99 -11.61 -7.18
C PRO A 244 6.64 -10.22 -7.03
N ASN A 245 7.98 -10.13 -7.08
CA ASN A 245 8.71 -8.87 -6.88
C ASN A 245 8.30 -7.76 -7.87
N ARG A 246 7.92 -8.11 -9.11
CA ARG A 246 7.36 -7.15 -10.08
C ARG A 246 6.08 -6.48 -9.56
N VAL A 247 5.19 -7.25 -8.93
CA VAL A 247 3.93 -6.75 -8.38
C VAL A 247 4.20 -5.87 -7.16
N LEU A 248 5.12 -6.28 -6.30
CA LEU A 248 5.57 -5.46 -5.17
C LEU A 248 6.14 -4.13 -5.66
N ARG A 249 7.11 -4.15 -6.60
CA ARG A 249 7.69 -2.95 -7.22
C ARG A 249 6.61 -2.00 -7.73
N ASP A 250 5.66 -2.51 -8.52
CA ASP A 250 4.61 -1.69 -9.14
C ASP A 250 3.68 -1.09 -8.09
N TYR A 251 3.37 -1.83 -7.03
CA TYR A 251 2.66 -1.27 -5.88
C TYR A 251 3.47 -0.16 -5.20
N LEU A 252 4.75 -0.39 -4.86
CA LEU A 252 5.58 0.60 -4.18
C LEU A 252 5.68 1.92 -4.96
N ARG A 253 5.85 1.85 -6.30
CA ARG A 253 5.93 3.03 -7.19
C ARG A 253 4.63 3.83 -7.29
N ARG A 254 3.48 3.18 -7.11
CA ARG A 254 2.15 3.80 -7.22
C ARG A 254 1.62 4.28 -5.88
N ALA A 255 1.91 3.54 -4.80
CA ALA A 255 1.37 3.78 -3.47
C ALA A 255 2.13 4.86 -2.69
N PHE A 256 3.41 5.08 -3.01
CA PHE A 256 4.27 5.98 -2.27
C PHE A 256 4.90 7.04 -3.18
N ASP A 257 5.02 8.26 -2.68
CA ASP A 257 5.82 9.33 -3.29
C ASP A 257 7.10 9.57 -2.49
N ARG A 258 8.05 10.33 -3.03
CA ARG A 258 9.33 10.66 -2.36
C ARG A 258 10.04 9.39 -1.84
N VAL A 259 10.10 8.36 -2.68
CA VAL A 259 10.71 7.05 -2.37
C VAL A 259 11.69 6.64 -3.44
N GLY A 260 12.71 5.89 -3.06
CA GLY A 260 13.55 5.12 -3.96
C GLY A 260 12.95 3.73 -4.14
N VAL A 261 12.70 3.28 -5.38
CA VAL A 261 12.32 1.88 -5.65
C VAL A 261 13.25 1.28 -6.70
N GLY A 262 14.12 0.39 -6.23
CA GLY A 262 15.03 -0.38 -7.08
C GLY A 262 14.49 -1.77 -7.34
N TYR A 263 14.45 -2.19 -8.61
CA TYR A 263 14.06 -3.54 -9.01
C TYR A 263 15.20 -4.26 -9.70
N TYR A 264 15.49 -5.47 -9.23
CA TYR A 264 16.60 -6.27 -9.70
C TYR A 264 16.03 -7.61 -10.17
N PRO A 265 15.77 -7.82 -11.47
CA PRO A 265 15.09 -9.02 -11.96
C PRO A 265 15.79 -10.32 -11.57
N ASN A 266 17.12 -10.28 -11.46
CA ASN A 266 17.96 -11.41 -11.07
C ASN A 266 18.12 -11.55 -9.54
N SER A 267 17.48 -10.66 -8.76
CA SER A 267 17.54 -10.67 -7.29
C SER A 267 16.28 -11.26 -6.68
N THR A 268 16.40 -11.60 -5.40
CA THR A 268 15.29 -12.13 -4.60
C THR A 268 14.47 -11.06 -3.91
N PHE A 269 14.80 -9.76 -4.08
CA PHE A 269 14.15 -8.65 -3.40
C PHE A 269 13.85 -7.43 -4.28
N VAL A 270 13.04 -6.53 -3.73
CA VAL A 270 12.83 -5.16 -4.18
C VAL A 270 13.46 -4.21 -3.16
N HIS A 271 14.18 -3.21 -3.63
CA HIS A 271 14.75 -2.17 -2.80
C HIS A 271 13.72 -1.06 -2.57
N LEU A 272 13.60 -0.59 -1.33
CA LEU A 272 12.78 0.54 -0.94
C LEU A 272 13.57 1.46 -0.02
N ASP A 273 13.56 2.76 -0.32
CA ASP A 273 14.15 3.77 0.56
C ASP A 273 13.31 5.05 0.64
N VAL A 274 13.50 5.81 1.71
CA VAL A 274 12.86 7.12 1.91
C VAL A 274 13.72 8.22 1.27
N ARG A 275 13.10 9.11 0.49
CA ARG A 275 13.76 10.24 -0.19
C ARG A 275 13.00 11.55 -0.04
N ARG A 276 13.61 12.63 -0.52
CA ARG A 276 12.98 13.93 -0.78
C ARG A 276 12.23 13.94 -2.12
N GLU A 277 12.81 13.33 -3.15
CA GLU A 277 12.19 13.12 -4.47
C GLU A 277 12.11 11.63 -4.82
N SER A 278 11.11 11.25 -5.62
CA SER A 278 10.97 9.83 -5.99
C SER A 278 12.01 9.49 -7.05
N ALA A 279 12.68 8.36 -6.88
CA ALA A 279 13.59 7.80 -7.85
C ALA A 279 13.29 6.32 -8.04
N TYR A 280 13.33 5.86 -9.27
CA TYR A 280 13.12 4.47 -9.60
C TYR A 280 14.35 4.01 -10.38
N TRP A 281 14.65 2.71 -10.35
CA TRP A 281 15.63 2.14 -11.27
C TRP A 281 15.38 0.64 -11.43
N VAL A 282 15.79 0.10 -12.58
CA VAL A 282 15.84 -1.33 -12.84
C VAL A 282 17.27 -1.71 -13.14
N ASP A 283 17.85 -2.62 -12.38
CA ASP A 283 19.22 -3.10 -12.58
C ASP A 283 19.21 -4.59 -12.95
N VAL A 284 19.66 -4.89 -14.16
CA VAL A 284 19.67 -6.25 -14.73
C VAL A 284 21.02 -6.95 -14.60
N SER A 285 21.93 -6.38 -13.82
CA SER A 285 23.25 -6.98 -13.58
C SER A 285 23.15 -8.38 -12.96
N GLY A 286 24.12 -9.23 -13.32
CA GLY A 286 24.36 -10.51 -12.66
C GLY A 286 25.03 -10.35 -11.29
N ARG A 287 25.15 -11.45 -10.54
CA ARG A 287 25.85 -11.42 -9.24
C ARG A 287 27.33 -11.06 -9.43
N GLY A 288 27.77 -9.95 -8.85
CA GLY A 288 29.16 -9.49 -8.92
C GLY A 288 29.48 -8.64 -10.15
N GLU A 289 28.51 -8.42 -11.05
CA GLU A 289 28.66 -7.52 -12.19
C GLU A 289 28.48 -6.06 -11.78
N ALA A 290 29.05 -5.14 -12.56
CA ALA A 290 28.76 -3.72 -12.43
C ALA A 290 27.26 -3.43 -12.71
N PRO A 291 26.65 -2.44 -12.03
CA PRO A 291 25.23 -2.13 -12.21
C PRO A 291 24.89 -1.82 -13.67
N ARG A 292 23.85 -2.47 -14.19
CA ARG A 292 23.37 -2.25 -15.57
C ARG A 292 21.93 -1.75 -15.52
N TYR A 293 21.80 -0.43 -15.50
CA TYR A 293 20.48 0.21 -15.42
C TYR A 293 19.77 0.18 -16.77
N VAL A 294 18.56 -0.37 -16.78
CA VAL A 294 17.69 -0.33 -17.96
C VAL A 294 16.79 0.89 -17.84
N ARG A 295 16.72 1.69 -18.92
CA ARG A 295 15.74 2.79 -19.00
C ARG A 295 14.33 2.22 -19.05
N ASP A 296 13.63 2.28 -17.93
CA ASP A 296 12.20 1.97 -17.87
C ASP A 296 11.41 3.14 -18.48
N ARG A 297 10.96 3.03 -19.74
CA ARG A 297 10.18 4.09 -20.43
C ARG A 297 8.92 4.51 -19.65
N ALA A 298 8.38 3.67 -18.77
CA ALA A 298 7.21 3.97 -17.95
C ALA A 298 7.56 4.75 -16.66
N ALA A 299 8.81 4.65 -16.19
CA ALA A 299 9.34 5.42 -15.07
C ALA A 299 10.21 6.55 -15.62
N ARG A 300 9.70 7.78 -15.66
CA ARG A 300 10.54 8.96 -15.96
C ARG A 300 11.52 9.19 -14.81
N GLU A 301 12.62 8.46 -14.81
CA GLU A 301 13.69 8.48 -13.81
C GLU A 301 14.69 9.61 -14.12
N ARG A 302 15.01 10.43 -13.12
CA ARG A 302 16.33 11.09 -13.06
C ARG A 302 17.24 10.12 -12.29
N ILE A 303 18.28 9.64 -12.97
CA ILE A 303 19.33 8.82 -12.37
C ILE A 303 20.17 9.78 -11.55
N ASP A 304 19.93 9.82 -10.25
CA ASP A 304 20.66 10.71 -9.36
C ASP A 304 21.97 10.04 -8.94
N ALA A 305 23.06 10.52 -9.52
CA ALA A 305 24.42 10.17 -9.13
C ALA A 305 24.79 10.97 -7.88
N GLY A 306 24.36 10.49 -6.72
CA GLY A 306 24.93 10.82 -5.42
C GLY A 306 24.86 12.30 -5.03
N GLU A 307 23.72 12.73 -4.49
CA GLU A 307 23.66 13.93 -3.66
C GLU A 307 23.64 13.52 -2.18
N ALA A 308 24.67 13.93 -1.46
CA ALA A 308 24.78 13.76 -0.01
C ALA A 308 23.83 14.77 0.66
N ASP A 309 22.75 14.29 1.27
CA ASP A 309 21.88 15.13 2.10
C ASP A 309 22.64 15.56 3.36
N ALA A 310 22.74 16.87 3.59
CA ALA A 310 23.20 17.48 4.84
C ALA A 310 22.40 16.97 6.05
N PRO A 311 23.01 16.89 7.25
CA PRO A 311 22.35 16.33 8.43
C PRO A 311 21.15 17.19 8.84
N GLU A 312 19.95 16.58 8.86
CA GLU A 312 18.83 17.10 9.63
C GLU A 312 19.14 16.96 11.12
N GLU A 313 18.89 18.04 11.87
CA GLU A 313 19.15 18.19 13.30
C GLU A 313 18.81 16.94 14.12
N SER A 314 19.77 16.60 14.98
CA SER A 314 19.72 15.51 15.94
C SER A 314 18.50 15.63 16.85
N ALA A 315 17.84 14.48 17.05
CA ALA A 315 16.75 14.28 17.98
C ALA A 315 17.24 14.27 19.45
N GLU A 316 17.76 15.39 19.92
CA GLU A 316 18.19 15.64 21.30
C GLU A 316 17.25 16.63 21.99
N ALA A 317 15.94 16.32 22.05
CA ALA A 317 15.00 17.09 22.89
C ALA A 317 13.78 16.29 23.37
N GLU A 318 13.76 14.96 23.26
CA GLU A 318 12.62 14.13 23.72
C GLU A 318 13.06 13.02 24.69
N SER A 319 13.89 13.39 25.67
CA SER A 319 14.28 12.51 26.79
C SER A 319 13.63 12.89 28.14
N ALA A 320 12.84 13.96 28.23
CA ALA A 320 12.23 14.37 29.51
C ALA A 320 10.76 13.92 29.72
N ASP A 321 9.99 13.66 28.65
CA ASP A 321 8.56 13.27 28.80
C ASP A 321 8.31 11.75 28.74
N ALA A 322 9.38 10.94 28.73
CA ALA A 322 9.28 9.48 28.56
C ALA A 322 8.96 8.70 29.84
N GLU A 323 9.11 9.29 31.02
CA GLU A 323 8.88 8.57 32.30
C GLU A 323 7.41 8.56 32.76
N ARG A 324 6.51 9.32 32.12
CA ARG A 324 5.08 9.35 32.49
C ARG A 324 4.16 8.43 31.68
N ALA A 325 4.67 7.78 30.63
CA ALA A 325 3.83 6.97 29.72
C ALA A 325 4.09 5.45 29.78
N GLU A 326 4.97 4.97 30.67
CA GLU A 326 5.31 3.54 30.78
C GLU A 326 4.34 2.74 31.69
N ALA A 327 3.28 3.35 32.24
CA ALA A 327 2.35 2.69 33.16
C ALA A 327 1.07 2.09 32.52
N GLU A 328 0.76 2.31 31.24
CA GLU A 328 -0.55 1.96 30.68
C GLU A 328 -0.56 0.92 29.53
N ASP A 329 0.59 0.40 29.09
CA ASP A 329 0.66 -0.55 27.95
C ASP A 329 1.13 -1.96 28.37
N ALA A 330 1.13 -2.26 29.67
CA ALA A 330 1.44 -3.58 30.23
C ALA A 330 0.17 -4.43 30.43
N ASP A 331 -0.62 -4.63 29.37
CA ASP A 331 -1.53 -5.77 29.32
C ASP A 331 -1.74 -6.23 27.87
N GLY A 332 -1.57 -7.52 27.61
CA GLY A 332 -1.72 -8.11 26.28
C GLY A 332 -0.43 -8.57 25.59
N ALA A 333 0.39 -9.33 26.30
CA ALA A 333 1.40 -10.20 25.68
C ALA A 333 1.17 -11.65 26.13
N GLU A 334 0.16 -12.31 25.57
CA GLU A 334 0.07 -13.77 25.60
C GLU A 334 1.24 -14.38 24.82
N THR A 335 2.08 -15.09 25.57
CA THR A 335 3.12 -16.00 25.12
C THR A 335 2.51 -17.33 24.75
N ALA A 336 2.66 -17.76 23.49
CA ALA A 336 2.48 -19.16 23.12
C ALA A 336 3.88 -19.77 22.95
N GLU A 337 4.27 -20.54 23.96
CA GLU A 337 5.46 -21.39 23.97
C GLU A 337 5.03 -22.81 23.60
N ALA A 338 5.93 -23.54 22.94
CA ALA A 338 5.75 -24.91 22.51
C ALA A 338 6.61 -25.82 23.39
N ALA A 339 6.05 -26.94 23.86
CA ALA A 339 6.66 -28.27 23.93
C ALA A 339 5.74 -29.23 24.72
N ASP A 340 5.43 -30.39 24.13
CA ASP A 340 5.99 -31.69 24.53
C ASP A 340 4.97 -32.84 24.47
N GLU A 341 5.46 -33.93 23.89
CA GLU A 341 4.89 -35.26 23.76
C GLU A 341 5.12 -36.01 25.08
N THR A 342 4.10 -36.59 25.70
CA THR A 342 4.26 -37.86 26.45
C THR A 342 2.92 -38.56 26.62
N ALA A 343 3.00 -39.88 26.52
CA ALA A 343 1.91 -40.84 26.46
C ALA A 343 1.14 -40.98 27.77
N ASP A 344 -0.16 -41.25 27.66
CA ASP A 344 -1.02 -41.61 28.78
C ASP A 344 -1.51 -43.06 28.60
N ALA A 345 -1.21 -43.90 29.59
CA ALA A 345 -1.77 -45.23 29.76
C ALA A 345 -2.59 -45.20 31.07
N PRO A 346 -3.78 -45.82 31.12
CA PRO A 346 -4.74 -45.56 32.18
C PRO A 346 -4.42 -46.37 33.44
N THR A 347 -4.49 -45.69 34.59
CA THR A 347 -4.47 -46.29 35.93
C THR A 347 -5.83 -46.82 36.34
N ALA A 348 -5.78 -48.00 36.96
CA ALA A 348 -6.88 -48.74 37.54
C ALA A 348 -7.52 -48.03 38.75
N ALA A 349 -8.84 -48.15 38.84
CA ALA A 349 -9.59 -47.99 40.09
C ALA A 349 -10.32 -49.32 40.34
N ASN A 350 -10.02 -49.93 41.48
CA ASN A 350 -10.88 -50.93 42.12
C ASN A 350 -12.05 -50.19 42.77
N ASP A 351 -13.24 -50.78 42.70
CA ASP A 351 -14.12 -50.96 43.86
C ASP A 351 -15.18 -52.03 43.53
N ASP A 352 -15.57 -52.72 44.58
CA ASP A 352 -16.38 -53.93 44.70
C ASP A 352 -17.78 -53.85 44.05
N ASP A 353 -18.34 -54.98 43.60
CA ASP A 353 -19.35 -55.73 44.37
C ASP A 353 -20.02 -56.87 43.56
N ALA A 354 -20.35 -57.93 44.30
CA ALA A 354 -21.49 -58.84 44.16
C ALA A 354 -21.69 -59.79 42.94
N ALA A 355 -21.67 -61.08 43.30
CA ALA A 355 -22.72 -62.09 43.08
C ALA A 355 -22.65 -63.03 41.84
N HIS A 356 -22.73 -64.34 42.17
CA HIS A 356 -23.48 -65.45 41.54
C HIS A 356 -23.43 -65.58 39.99
N GLU A 357 -23.22 -66.74 39.37
CA GLU A 357 -23.80 -68.05 39.64
C GLU A 357 -23.24 -69.04 38.59
N HIS A 358 -23.10 -70.30 39.00
CA HIS A 358 -23.34 -71.53 38.23
C HIS A 358 -22.87 -71.70 36.75
N ALA A 359 -21.96 -72.67 36.63
CA ALA A 359 -22.16 -73.92 35.89
C ALA A 359 -22.02 -73.96 34.35
N ALA A 360 -21.00 -74.73 33.98
CA ALA A 360 -21.06 -75.93 33.14
C ALA A 360 -21.27 -75.79 31.63
N ALA A 361 -20.27 -76.34 30.92
CA ALA A 361 -20.36 -77.42 29.93
C ALA A 361 -19.58 -77.08 28.65
N ARG A 362 -18.47 -77.79 28.41
CA ARG A 362 -18.29 -78.87 27.40
C ARG A 362 -17.98 -78.32 25.99
N ARG A 363 -16.75 -78.57 25.51
CA ARG A 363 -16.35 -79.60 24.49
C ARG A 363 -16.95 -79.27 23.11
N GLU A 364 -16.18 -79.04 22.06
CA GLU A 364 -15.34 -79.97 21.25
C GLU A 364 -14.49 -79.10 20.29
N ALA A 365 -13.21 -79.43 20.01
CA ALA A 365 -12.73 -80.19 18.83
C ALA A 365 -13.37 -79.69 17.50
N ASP A 366 -12.66 -79.35 16.42
CA ASP A 366 -11.42 -79.90 15.85
C ASP A 366 -10.87 -78.92 14.78
N PRO A 367 -9.61 -79.06 14.32
CA PRO A 367 -9.03 -78.27 13.25
C PRO A 367 -8.99 -79.01 11.90
N ALA A 368 -8.53 -78.28 10.87
CA ALA A 368 -7.99 -78.72 9.58
C ALA A 368 -8.88 -78.58 8.34
N GLY A 369 -8.26 -77.98 7.33
CA GLY A 369 -8.73 -77.70 5.97
C GLY A 369 -7.75 -76.75 5.31
#